data_AF-A0A6L2J299-F1
#
_entry.id   AF-A0A6L2J299-F1
#
_cell.length_a   1.000
_cell.length_b   1.000
_cell.length_c   1.000
_cell.angle_alpha   90.00
_cell.angle_beta   90.00
_cell.angle_gamma   90.00
#
_symmetry.space_group_name_H-M   'P 1'
#
loop_
_entity.id
_entity.type
_entity.pdbx_description
1 polymer ?
#
loop_
_entity_poly.entity_id
_entity_poly.type
_entity_poly.pdbx_seq_one_letter_code
_entity_poly.pdbx_strand_id
1 'polypeptide(L)'
;MLNGNGDYMGESETQPKVSDRVNSVLNKIKDASKPSSSNSGYGVGNKDMNVRSPPVLKKWDVINESDTTDDEAAFTSFGTSVGGGNHLEDEDFDFYDGYEDQVVDLHGALKEYRDFMLSMSGLFVRCTYVLLTFLLASMAVAELNPATSFTSSQSSYVAPSARLSYHRRLSFRHLPRTGIRCSVTSDKIQAPGVNDAKTKQDCFGVFCLTYDLKAEDKTKSWKKMINVAVSGAAGMISNHLLFKLASGEVFGPDQPIALKLLGSERSFGALEGVAMELEDSLYPLLREVSIGIDPYEVFENAEWALLIGAKPRGPGMERAALLDINGQIFVEQGKALNAVASRNVKVMVVGNPCNTNALICMKNAPNIPAKNFHALTRLDENRAKCQLALKAGVFYDKVSNVTIWGNHSTTQVPDFLNAKIHGIPVPEVIRDRKWLEDEFTQVVQTRGGALIKKWGRSSAASTAVSIVDAIRSLVTPTPEGDWFSSGVYTNGNPYEIAEDIVFSMPCRSNGDGDYELVKDVIFDDYLRDKIKKSEDELLAEKKCVAHLTGEGIAVCDLPEDTMLPGEV
;
A
#
# COMPACT_ATOMS: atom_id res chain seq x y z
N MET A 1 7.55 -81.50 -4.57
CA MET A 1 7.67 -82.73 -3.75
C MET A 1 8.59 -82.42 -2.58
N LEU A 2 8.31 -82.99 -1.39
CA LEU A 2 9.24 -83.29 -0.27
C LEU A 2 10.22 -82.17 0.18
N ASN A 3 9.99 -81.54 1.34
CA ASN A 3 10.54 -81.91 2.67
C ASN A 3 12.01 -81.46 2.89
N GLY A 4 12.42 -80.90 4.03
CA GLY A 4 11.64 -80.51 5.23
C GLY A 4 12.54 -80.28 6.46
N ASN A 5 11.93 -79.86 7.58
CA ASN A 5 12.51 -79.71 8.94
C ASN A 5 13.58 -78.59 9.11
N GLY A 6 13.74 -77.97 10.28
CA GLY A 6 12.94 -78.02 11.52
C GLY A 6 13.71 -77.49 12.74
N ASP A 7 13.13 -76.49 13.43
CA ASP A 7 13.36 -75.97 14.79
C ASP A 7 14.81 -75.77 15.34
N TYR A 8 15.09 -74.57 15.86
CA TYR A 8 15.12 -74.29 17.32
C TYR A 8 15.26 -72.78 17.61
N MET A 9 14.89 -72.34 18.82
CA MET A 9 14.81 -70.92 19.23
C MET A 9 16.08 -70.39 19.93
N GLY A 10 16.34 -69.08 19.82
CA GLY A 10 17.43 -68.38 20.53
C GLY A 10 17.23 -66.85 20.60
N GLU A 11 17.33 -66.30 21.81
CA GLU A 11 17.18 -64.88 22.20
C GLU A 11 18.15 -63.95 21.44
N SER A 12 17.69 -62.95 20.69
CA SER A 12 17.20 -61.60 21.08
C SER A 12 18.29 -60.56 21.43
N GLU A 13 18.76 -59.82 20.42
CA GLU A 13 19.49 -58.55 20.62
C GLU A 13 18.57 -57.33 20.38
N THR A 14 18.57 -56.38 21.31
CA THR A 14 17.73 -55.17 21.23
C THR A 14 18.40 -54.04 20.46
N GLN A 15 17.79 -53.58 19.37
CA GLN A 15 18.21 -52.33 18.72
C GLN A 15 17.86 -51.09 19.57
N PRO A 16 18.72 -50.05 19.61
CA PRO A 16 18.48 -48.85 20.40
C PRO A 16 17.37 -47.97 19.80
N LYS A 17 16.64 -47.25 20.66
CA LYS A 17 15.49 -46.43 20.26
C LYS A 17 15.93 -45.13 19.56
N VAL A 18 15.13 -44.71 18.58
CA VAL A 18 15.38 -43.51 17.75
C VAL A 18 15.46 -42.21 18.57
N SER A 19 14.85 -42.18 19.76
CA SER A 19 14.93 -41.09 20.75
C SER A 19 16.37 -40.65 21.04
N ASP A 20 17.31 -41.59 21.09
CA ASP A 20 18.61 -41.36 21.72
C ASP A 20 19.57 -40.70 20.72
N ARG A 21 19.34 -40.92 19.42
CA ARG A 21 20.00 -40.16 18.32
C ARG A 21 19.58 -38.69 18.32
N VAL A 22 18.29 -38.39 18.51
CA VAL A 22 17.78 -37.01 18.49
C VAL A 22 18.37 -36.18 19.63
N ASN A 23 18.38 -36.74 20.86
CA ASN A 23 18.97 -36.09 22.03
C ASN A 23 20.49 -35.88 21.89
N SER A 24 21.21 -36.80 21.24
CA SER A 24 22.65 -36.69 20.96
C SER A 24 22.98 -35.50 20.04
N VAL A 25 22.13 -35.22 19.04
CA VAL A 25 22.29 -34.06 18.14
C VAL A 25 21.97 -32.75 18.85
N LEU A 26 20.84 -32.68 19.58
CA LEU A 26 20.43 -31.46 20.29
C LEU A 26 21.44 -31.00 21.35
N ASN A 27 22.09 -31.94 22.04
CA ASN A 27 23.13 -31.59 23.03
C ASN A 27 24.41 -31.06 22.36
N LYS A 28 24.84 -31.62 21.23
CA LYS A 28 26.02 -31.11 20.48
C LYS A 28 25.85 -29.68 19.97
N ILE A 29 24.62 -29.25 19.70
CA ILE A 29 24.31 -27.87 19.27
C ILE A 29 24.38 -26.89 20.46
N LYS A 30 24.06 -27.33 21.68
CA LYS A 30 24.13 -26.51 22.91
C LYS A 30 25.56 -26.23 23.38
N ASP A 31 26.50 -27.13 23.16
CA ASP A 31 27.91 -26.89 23.51
C ASP A 31 28.65 -25.99 22.50
N ALA A 32 28.11 -25.81 21.30
CA ALA A 32 28.70 -24.99 20.24
C ALA A 32 28.48 -23.46 20.41
N SER A 33 27.66 -23.03 21.38
CA SER A 33 27.21 -21.63 21.55
C SER A 33 27.80 -20.95 22.80
N LYS A 34 29.13 -21.03 22.97
CA LYS A 34 29.90 -20.23 23.94
C LYS A 34 30.76 -19.18 23.23
N PRO A 35 30.66 -17.88 23.57
CA PRO A 35 31.52 -16.85 22.97
C PRO A 35 33.00 -17.03 23.35
N SER A 36 33.90 -16.92 22.38
CA SER A 36 35.34 -16.84 22.62
C SER A 36 35.76 -15.40 22.95
N SER A 37 36.45 -15.21 24.07
CA SER A 37 36.96 -13.90 24.48
C SER A 37 38.32 -13.60 23.84
N SER A 38 38.40 -12.51 23.07
CA SER A 38 39.66 -11.95 22.58
C SER A 38 39.98 -10.63 23.28
N ASN A 39 41.16 -10.55 23.89
CA ASN A 39 41.63 -9.32 24.52
C ASN A 39 42.14 -8.32 23.47
N SER A 40 41.66 -7.08 23.55
CA SER A 40 42.47 -5.90 23.27
C SER A 40 42.14 -4.85 24.34
N GLY A 41 43.15 -4.15 24.85
CA GLY A 41 42.98 -3.31 26.04
C GLY A 41 43.71 -1.98 25.93
N TYR A 42 43.01 -0.93 26.37
CA TYR A 42 43.59 0.29 26.91
C TYR A 42 42.80 0.68 28.16
N GLY A 43 43.50 1.21 29.17
CA GLY A 43 42.94 1.44 30.51
C GLY A 43 42.56 2.89 30.79
N VAL A 44 42.37 3.18 32.10
CA VAL A 44 41.84 4.43 32.68
C VAL A 44 40.32 4.60 32.45
N GLY A 45 39.44 4.72 33.46
CA GLY A 45 39.63 4.51 34.90
C GLY A 45 39.04 5.63 35.76
N ASN A 46 37.81 5.45 36.26
CA ASN A 46 37.33 6.12 37.47
C ASN A 46 36.20 5.33 38.16
N LYS A 47 35.78 5.76 39.35
CA LYS A 47 35.03 4.94 40.31
C LYS A 47 33.51 5.19 40.39
N ASP A 48 32.87 4.27 41.12
CA ASP A 48 31.67 4.45 41.97
C ASP A 48 30.33 4.81 41.31
N MET A 49 29.46 3.80 41.17
CA MET A 49 28.10 3.85 41.75
C MET A 49 27.50 2.45 41.97
N ASN A 50 26.64 2.33 42.99
CA ASN A 50 26.00 1.06 43.37
C ASN A 50 24.88 0.66 42.39
N VAL A 51 24.97 -0.54 41.81
CA VAL A 51 23.85 -1.17 41.10
C VAL A 51 22.93 -1.84 42.12
N ARG A 52 21.70 -1.31 42.28
CA ARG A 52 20.60 -2.03 42.93
C ARG A 52 19.91 -2.93 41.91
N SER A 53 19.65 -4.18 42.29
CA SER A 53 18.87 -5.12 41.47
C SER A 53 17.42 -4.64 41.28
N PRO A 54 16.84 -4.73 40.08
CA PRO A 54 15.40 -4.53 39.90
C PRO A 54 14.60 -5.70 40.53
N PRO A 55 13.37 -5.46 41.01
CA PRO A 55 12.58 -6.47 41.72
C PRO A 55 11.92 -7.50 40.79
N VAL A 56 11.60 -8.66 41.37
CA VAL A 56 10.89 -9.76 40.70
C VAL A 56 9.49 -9.32 40.24
N LEU A 57 9.21 -9.47 38.94
CA LEU A 57 7.86 -9.30 38.39
C LEU A 57 6.93 -10.38 38.96
N LYS A 58 5.77 -9.96 39.48
CA LYS A 58 4.75 -10.88 39.98
C LYS A 58 3.94 -11.48 38.83
N LYS A 59 3.52 -12.71 39.08
CA LYS A 59 2.49 -13.48 38.35
C LYS A 59 1.26 -12.59 38.06
N TRP A 60 0.77 -12.61 36.83
CA TRP A 60 -0.56 -12.10 36.49
C TRP A 60 -1.60 -13.15 36.88
N ASP A 61 -2.68 -12.72 37.52
CA ASP A 61 -3.74 -13.61 37.98
C ASP A 61 -4.82 -13.83 36.91
N VAL A 62 -5.46 -14.98 36.98
CA VAL A 62 -6.54 -15.42 36.10
C VAL A 62 -7.84 -14.76 36.55
N ILE A 63 -8.60 -14.19 35.61
CA ILE A 63 -10.01 -13.84 35.81
C ILE A 63 -10.83 -14.82 34.98
N ASN A 64 -11.62 -15.65 35.66
CA ASN A 64 -12.56 -16.58 35.05
C ASN A 64 -13.97 -15.96 34.96
N GLU A 65 -14.83 -16.62 34.18
CA GLU A 65 -16.23 -16.27 33.96
C GLU A 65 -17.09 -16.44 35.22
N SER A 66 -17.95 -15.45 35.51
CA SER A 66 -19.38 -15.66 35.87
C SER A 66 -20.08 -14.33 36.15
N ASP A 67 -21.04 -13.94 35.31
CA ASP A 67 -22.45 -13.85 35.73
C ASP A 67 -23.37 -13.51 34.55
N THR A 68 -24.63 -13.93 34.66
CA THR A 68 -25.65 -13.94 33.60
C THR A 68 -26.86 -13.10 33.98
N THR A 69 -27.50 -12.46 32.99
CA THR A 69 -28.98 -12.42 32.90
C THR A 69 -29.41 -12.32 31.44
N ASP A 70 -30.53 -12.96 31.15
CA ASP A 70 -31.17 -13.05 29.84
C ASP A 70 -31.80 -11.73 29.38
N ASP A 71 -32.01 -11.59 28.07
CA ASP A 71 -33.26 -11.04 27.50
C ASP A 71 -33.42 -11.59 26.07
N GLU A 72 -34.58 -12.18 25.77
CA GLU A 72 -34.92 -12.82 24.48
C GLU A 72 -36.34 -12.39 24.07
N ALA A 73 -36.68 -12.55 22.79
CA ALA A 73 -37.97 -12.23 22.17
C ALA A 73 -38.52 -10.78 22.30
N ALA A 74 -38.39 -9.99 21.22
CA ALA A 74 -39.57 -9.50 20.47
C ALA A 74 -39.19 -8.71 19.19
N PHE A 75 -39.51 -9.24 18.00
CA PHE A 75 -40.63 -8.73 17.19
C PHE A 75 -40.86 -9.59 15.94
N THR A 76 -42.12 -9.96 15.68
CA THR A 76 -42.52 -10.71 14.48
C THR A 76 -43.45 -9.89 13.59
N SER A 77 -43.24 -9.99 12.27
CA SER A 77 -44.21 -9.77 11.19
C SER A 77 -45.00 -8.44 11.12
N PHE A 78 -44.86 -7.75 9.99
CA PHE A 78 -46.01 -7.14 9.30
C PHE A 78 -45.97 -7.50 7.80
N GLY A 79 -47.13 -7.53 7.15
CA GLY A 79 -47.31 -8.17 5.84
C GLY A 79 -47.71 -7.25 4.69
N THR A 80 -47.49 -7.77 3.49
CA THR A 80 -47.96 -7.36 2.14
C THR A 80 -49.15 -6.37 2.06
N SER A 81 -48.99 -5.30 1.25
CA SER A 81 -50.03 -4.93 0.28
C SER A 81 -49.48 -4.13 -0.93
N VAL A 82 -50.01 -4.52 -2.09
CA VAL A 82 -49.87 -3.97 -3.45
C VAL A 82 -50.06 -2.45 -3.58
N GLY A 83 -49.26 -1.81 -4.45
CA GLY A 83 -49.82 -0.98 -5.55
C GLY A 83 -49.33 0.46 -5.74
N GLY A 84 -49.06 0.81 -7.00
CA GLY A 84 -48.89 2.19 -7.48
C GLY A 84 -47.44 2.66 -7.58
N GLY A 85 -47.02 3.10 -8.77
CA GLY A 85 -45.70 3.70 -9.00
C GLY A 85 -45.80 5.17 -9.38
N ASN A 86 -44.71 5.91 -9.17
CA ASN A 86 -44.39 7.19 -9.81
C ASN A 86 -42.88 7.46 -9.64
N HIS A 87 -42.36 8.50 -10.31
CA HIS A 87 -40.96 8.91 -10.20
C HIS A 87 -40.54 9.26 -8.76
N LEU A 88 -39.37 8.75 -8.39
CA LEU A 88 -38.34 9.38 -7.56
C LEU A 88 -37.05 9.15 -8.40
N GLU A 89 -36.34 10.17 -8.89
CA GLU A 89 -35.54 11.17 -8.15
C GLU A 89 -34.37 10.50 -7.43
N ASP A 90 -33.15 10.87 -7.85
CA ASP A 90 -31.89 10.31 -7.35
C ASP A 90 -31.63 10.83 -5.92
N GLU A 91 -31.91 10.02 -4.89
CA GLU A 91 -31.49 10.32 -3.53
C GLU A 91 -30.06 9.83 -3.27
N ASP A 92 -29.18 10.78 -2.95
CA ASP A 92 -27.78 10.57 -2.61
C ASP A 92 -27.60 9.61 -1.42
N PHE A 93 -26.51 8.85 -1.42
CA PHE A 93 -25.98 8.22 -0.20
C PHE A 93 -24.52 8.59 0.00
N ASP A 94 -24.28 9.56 0.89
CA ASP A 94 -22.95 10.02 1.20
C ASP A 94 -22.18 9.02 2.08
N PHE A 95 -21.03 8.59 1.58
CA PHE A 95 -19.97 8.06 2.43
C PHE A 95 -18.77 9.02 2.44
N TYR A 96 -19.03 10.23 2.93
CA TYR A 96 -17.99 11.15 3.38
C TYR A 96 -18.34 11.90 4.68
N ASP A 97 -19.39 11.48 5.39
CA ASP A 97 -19.53 11.87 6.80
C ASP A 97 -18.75 10.90 7.69
N GLY A 98 -17.62 11.40 8.18
CA GLY A 98 -16.74 10.74 9.13
C GLY A 98 -16.23 11.72 10.17
N TYR A 99 -16.97 12.81 10.43
CA TYR A 99 -16.57 13.86 11.36
C TYR A 99 -17.69 14.44 12.24
N GLU A 100 -18.98 14.26 11.93
CA GLU A 100 -20.08 14.68 12.82
C GLU A 100 -20.86 13.51 13.45
N ASP A 101 -20.15 12.62 14.17
CA ASP A 101 -20.78 11.93 15.33
C ASP A 101 -19.80 11.68 16.49
N GLN A 102 -19.20 12.76 16.98
CA GLN A 102 -18.79 12.85 18.38
C GLN A 102 -19.60 13.95 19.06
N VAL A 103 -20.59 13.56 19.88
CA VAL A 103 -21.19 14.45 20.87
C VAL A 103 -20.19 14.68 22.00
N VAL A 104 -19.16 15.45 21.70
CA VAL A 104 -18.26 16.05 22.70
C VAL A 104 -19.13 16.97 23.56
N ASP A 105 -19.06 16.83 24.88
CA ASP A 105 -19.62 17.84 25.79
C ASP A 105 -18.84 19.15 25.58
N LEU A 106 -19.37 20.00 24.69
CA LEU A 106 -18.74 21.27 24.33
C LEU A 106 -18.65 22.21 25.55
N HIS A 107 -19.54 22.05 26.53
CA HIS A 107 -19.48 22.78 27.81
C HIS A 107 -18.35 22.26 28.69
N GLY A 108 -18.19 20.94 28.79
CA GLY A 108 -17.05 20.28 29.43
C GLY A 108 -15.72 20.67 28.80
N ALA A 109 -15.59 20.53 27.48
CA ALA A 109 -14.37 20.88 26.74
C ALA A 109 -14.01 22.37 26.84
N LEU A 110 -14.98 23.28 26.72
CA LEU A 110 -14.74 24.72 26.91
C LEU A 110 -14.36 25.06 28.36
N LYS A 111 -14.92 24.35 29.34
CA LYS A 111 -14.55 24.50 30.76
C LYS A 111 -13.13 24.00 31.02
N GLU A 112 -12.75 22.82 30.53
CA GLU A 112 -11.39 22.29 30.66
C GLU A 112 -10.37 23.18 29.95
N TYR A 113 -10.66 23.66 28.74
CA TYR A 113 -9.80 24.61 28.04
C TYR A 113 -9.66 25.94 28.79
N ARG A 114 -10.75 26.49 29.33
CA ARG A 114 -10.72 27.70 30.16
C ARG A 114 -9.89 27.49 31.43
N ASP A 115 -10.10 26.38 32.13
CA ASP A 115 -9.43 26.10 33.40
C ASP A 115 -7.94 25.73 33.17
N PHE A 116 -7.60 25.15 32.01
CA PHE A 116 -6.22 25.01 31.51
C PHE A 116 -5.57 26.36 31.22
N MET A 117 -6.27 27.29 30.55
CA MET A 117 -5.76 28.65 30.27
C MET A 117 -5.60 29.48 31.56
N LEU A 118 -6.47 29.28 32.57
CA LEU A 118 -6.31 29.84 33.91
C LEU A 118 -5.12 29.22 34.65
N SER A 119 -4.87 27.92 34.49
CA SER A 119 -3.66 27.25 35.00
C SER A 119 -2.39 27.79 34.34
N MET A 120 -2.36 27.89 33.00
CA MET A 120 -1.23 28.42 32.23
C MET A 120 -0.93 29.89 32.55
N SER A 121 -1.95 30.74 32.71
CA SER A 121 -1.74 32.14 33.11
C SER A 121 -1.24 32.25 34.56
N GLY A 122 -1.73 31.41 35.48
CA GLY A 122 -1.14 31.25 36.82
C GLY A 122 0.33 30.78 36.79
N LEU A 123 0.68 29.90 35.85
CA LEU A 123 2.06 29.45 35.62
C LEU A 123 2.93 30.57 35.04
N PHE A 124 2.42 31.34 34.08
CA PHE A 124 3.12 32.49 33.49
C PHE A 124 3.37 33.58 34.52
N VAL A 125 2.41 33.90 35.38
CA VAL A 125 2.58 34.86 36.49
C VAL A 125 3.64 34.34 37.48
N ARG A 126 3.66 33.05 37.81
CA ARG A 126 4.72 32.47 38.67
C ARG A 126 6.10 32.50 38.01
N CYS A 127 6.22 32.08 36.75
CA CYS A 127 7.49 32.11 36.02
C CYS A 127 8.03 33.52 35.83
N THR A 128 7.17 34.50 35.52
CA THR A 128 7.58 35.92 35.43
C THR A 128 8.00 36.48 36.79
N TYR A 129 7.34 36.12 37.90
CA TYR A 129 7.79 36.54 39.25
C TYR A 129 9.14 35.94 39.63
N VAL A 130 9.41 34.68 39.25
CA VAL A 130 10.70 34.02 39.46
C VAL A 130 11.80 34.64 38.59
N LEU A 131 11.52 34.92 37.31
CA LEU A 131 12.45 35.63 36.42
C LEU A 131 12.75 37.05 36.92
N LEU A 132 11.74 37.79 37.39
CA LEU A 132 11.93 39.15 37.90
C LEU A 132 12.73 39.16 39.21
N THR A 133 12.52 38.19 40.11
CA THR A 133 13.34 38.08 41.33
C THR A 133 14.77 37.63 41.03
N PHE A 134 15.01 36.74 40.05
CA PHE A 134 16.36 36.41 39.59
C PHE A 134 17.08 37.60 38.93
N LEU A 135 16.37 38.41 38.12
CA LEU A 135 16.92 39.60 37.48
C LEU A 135 17.28 40.67 38.52
N LEU A 136 16.37 40.96 39.47
CA LEU A 136 16.63 41.90 40.56
C LEU A 136 17.78 41.44 41.47
N ALA A 137 17.89 40.14 41.76
CA ALA A 137 19.02 39.59 42.50
C ALA A 137 20.34 39.69 41.72
N SER A 138 20.32 39.54 40.39
CA SER A 138 21.52 39.65 39.55
C SER A 138 22.01 41.10 39.41
N MET A 139 21.09 42.07 39.31
CA MET A 139 21.44 43.49 39.20
C MET A 139 22.07 44.05 40.50
N ALA A 140 21.85 43.40 41.65
CA ALA A 140 22.42 43.79 42.94
C ALA A 140 23.91 43.41 43.13
N VAL A 141 24.54 42.75 42.15
CA VAL A 141 25.91 42.20 42.25
C VAL A 141 26.88 42.83 41.23
N ALA A 142 26.43 43.79 40.42
CA ALA A 142 27.14 44.26 39.23
C ALA A 142 27.50 45.77 39.21
N GLU A 143 27.82 46.37 40.36
CA GLU A 143 28.48 47.69 40.42
C GLU A 143 29.89 47.59 41.01
N LEU A 144 30.94 47.74 40.17
CA LEU A 144 32.24 48.31 40.57
C LEU A 144 33.19 48.57 39.39
N ASN A 145 33.70 49.82 39.34
CA ASN A 145 34.85 50.37 38.60
C ASN A 145 34.70 50.85 37.13
N PRO A 146 35.12 52.10 36.81
CA PRO A 146 35.13 52.69 35.46
C PRO A 146 36.55 52.89 34.86
N ALA A 147 36.66 52.99 33.52
CA ALA A 147 37.74 53.70 32.82
C ALA A 147 37.42 54.01 31.33
N THR A 148 37.67 55.26 30.91
CA THR A 148 38.22 55.77 29.61
C THR A 148 37.98 55.03 28.26
N SER A 149 37.81 55.67 27.07
CA SER A 149 37.62 57.10 26.67
C SER A 149 37.55 57.25 25.12
N PHE A 150 37.12 58.44 24.63
CA PHE A 150 37.25 59.00 23.25
C PHE A 150 36.34 58.50 22.08
N THR A 151 35.50 59.44 21.61
CA THR A 151 35.21 59.91 20.21
C THR A 151 35.85 59.19 19.00
N SER A 152 35.30 59.21 17.77
CA SER A 152 34.05 59.75 17.16
C SER A 152 33.96 59.25 15.69
N SER A 153 32.79 59.23 15.04
CA SER A 153 32.37 60.31 14.12
C SER A 153 30.88 60.19 13.69
N GLN A 154 30.31 61.27 13.16
CA GLN A 154 28.89 61.35 12.73
C GLN A 154 28.76 61.53 11.22
N SER A 155 27.61 61.14 10.65
CA SER A 155 26.73 61.97 9.77
C SER A 155 25.74 61.06 9.00
N SER A 156 24.51 61.43 8.59
CA SER A 156 23.44 62.34 9.05
C SER A 156 22.17 61.99 8.24
N TYR A 157 20.97 62.28 8.74
CA TYR A 157 19.69 61.99 8.05
C TYR A 157 19.19 63.12 7.12
N VAL A 158 18.11 62.85 6.36
CA VAL A 158 16.88 63.68 6.14
C VAL A 158 16.39 63.75 4.67
N ALA A 159 15.06 63.78 4.50
CA ALA A 159 14.26 64.06 3.28
C ALA A 159 12.97 64.84 3.71
N PRO A 160 11.91 65.11 2.91
CA PRO A 160 11.69 64.99 1.44
C PRO A 160 10.92 66.18 0.77
N SER A 161 10.73 66.11 -0.57
CA SER A 161 9.53 66.52 -1.37
C SER A 161 9.15 67.99 -1.76
N ALA A 162 8.71 68.13 -3.04
CA ALA A 162 7.51 68.84 -3.57
C ALA A 162 7.53 70.20 -4.37
N ARG A 163 7.10 70.11 -5.66
CA ARG A 163 6.18 70.99 -6.48
C ARG A 163 6.65 72.17 -7.39
N LEU A 164 6.00 72.21 -8.59
CA LEU A 164 5.75 73.32 -9.59
C LEU A 164 6.97 73.82 -10.43
N SER A 165 6.91 74.21 -11.73
CA SER A 165 5.87 74.38 -12.80
C SER A 165 6.58 74.35 -14.22
N TYR A 166 6.13 74.74 -15.44
CA TYR A 166 4.94 75.41 -16.07
C TYR A 166 4.96 75.27 -17.64
N HIS A 167 3.79 75.24 -18.33
CA HIS A 167 3.54 75.51 -19.79
C HIS A 167 4.16 74.59 -20.89
N ARG A 168 3.57 74.37 -22.10
CA ARG A 168 2.88 75.31 -23.03
C ARG A 168 1.97 74.66 -24.13
N ARG A 169 0.69 75.08 -24.20
CA ARG A 169 -0.31 75.22 -25.33
C ARG A 169 -0.62 74.09 -26.37
N LEU A 170 -1.86 74.18 -26.92
CA LEU A 170 -2.57 73.29 -27.87
C LEU A 170 -2.74 73.89 -29.29
N SER A 171 -3.17 73.08 -30.27
CA SER A 171 -3.94 73.52 -31.47
C SER A 171 -4.72 72.35 -32.13
N PHE A 172 -5.85 72.64 -32.80
CA PHE A 172 -6.78 71.68 -33.44
C PHE A 172 -6.83 71.82 -34.98
N ARG A 173 -7.27 70.79 -35.72
CA ARG A 173 -7.91 70.90 -37.06
C ARG A 173 -8.73 69.65 -37.47
N HIS A 174 -9.60 69.79 -38.48
CA HIS A 174 -10.65 68.84 -38.89
C HIS A 174 -10.31 67.95 -40.11
N LEU A 175 -11.11 66.89 -40.29
CA LEU A 175 -11.23 66.08 -41.53
C LEU A 175 -11.87 66.85 -42.70
N PRO A 176 -11.68 66.35 -43.94
CA PRO A 176 -12.80 66.17 -44.88
C PRO A 176 -12.98 64.69 -45.34
N ARG A 177 -13.86 64.47 -46.33
CA ARG A 177 -14.58 63.20 -46.59
C ARG A 177 -14.13 62.41 -47.84
N THR A 178 -14.35 61.10 -47.77
CA THR A 178 -14.77 60.13 -48.83
C THR A 178 -14.00 60.03 -50.16
N GLY A 179 -13.56 58.80 -50.46
CA GLY A 179 -13.45 58.25 -51.81
C GLY A 179 -13.78 56.76 -51.79
N ILE A 180 -14.87 56.33 -52.44
CA ILE A 180 -15.25 54.91 -52.55
C ILE A 180 -14.71 54.37 -53.88
N ARG A 181 -14.03 53.22 -53.86
CA ARG A 181 -13.70 52.46 -55.07
C ARG A 181 -13.73 50.97 -54.78
N CYS A 182 -14.73 50.27 -55.31
CA CYS A 182 -14.86 48.82 -55.16
C CYS A 182 -14.03 48.09 -56.22
N SER A 183 -13.34 47.03 -55.81
CA SER A 183 -12.78 46.00 -56.69
C SER A 183 -12.85 44.66 -55.97
N VAL A 184 -13.72 43.77 -56.43
CA VAL A 184 -13.91 42.43 -55.85
C VAL A 184 -12.91 41.47 -56.47
N THR A 185 -12.12 40.77 -55.64
CA THR A 185 -11.36 39.59 -56.05
C THR A 185 -11.25 38.58 -54.91
N SER A 186 -11.96 37.48 -55.09
CA SER A 186 -11.74 36.11 -54.59
C SER A 186 -11.20 35.87 -53.18
N ASP A 187 -12.04 35.15 -52.44
CA ASP A 187 -11.84 34.49 -51.16
C ASP A 187 -10.43 33.96 -50.87
N LYS A 188 -9.91 34.31 -49.70
CA LYS A 188 -9.11 33.39 -48.89
C LYS A 188 -9.71 33.32 -47.50
N ILE A 189 -10.26 32.14 -47.18
CA ILE A 189 -10.73 31.80 -45.83
C ILE A 189 -9.55 31.98 -44.87
N GLN A 190 -9.69 32.86 -43.88
CA GLN A 190 -8.78 32.85 -42.74
C GLN A 190 -9.06 31.57 -41.95
N ALA A 191 -8.07 30.69 -41.86
CA ALA A 191 -8.11 29.64 -40.86
C ALA A 191 -8.24 30.30 -39.47
N PRO A 192 -9.02 29.74 -38.53
CA PRO A 192 -9.01 30.21 -37.15
C PRO A 192 -7.58 30.14 -36.62
N GLY A 193 -7.25 31.05 -35.70
CA GLY A 193 -5.89 31.20 -35.18
C GLY A 193 -5.33 29.88 -34.68
N VAL A 194 -4.03 29.68 -34.87
CA VAL A 194 -3.29 28.67 -34.11
C VAL A 194 -3.49 29.03 -32.64
N ASN A 195 -4.33 28.26 -31.95
CA ASN A 195 -4.28 28.23 -30.50
C ASN A 195 -2.85 27.80 -30.16
N ASP A 196 -2.12 28.64 -29.43
CA ASP A 196 -0.91 28.19 -28.77
C ASP A 196 -1.28 26.94 -27.97
N ALA A 197 -0.74 25.80 -28.37
CA ALA A 197 -0.92 24.57 -27.63
C ALA A 197 -0.29 24.84 -26.26
N LYS A 198 -1.14 25.03 -25.24
CA LYS A 198 -0.69 25.07 -23.85
C LYS A 198 0.10 23.78 -23.65
N THR A 199 1.41 23.90 -23.52
CA THR A 199 2.27 22.78 -23.13
C THR A 199 1.72 22.30 -21.80
N LYS A 200 0.99 21.17 -21.81
CA LYS A 200 0.42 20.64 -20.58
C LYS A 200 1.61 20.32 -19.69
N GLN A 201 1.58 20.88 -18.49
CA GLN A 201 2.76 20.89 -17.64
C GLN A 201 2.73 19.60 -16.84
N ASP A 202 3.40 18.57 -17.36
CA ASP A 202 3.35 17.17 -16.88
C ASP A 202 4.14 16.97 -15.56
N CYS A 203 4.11 17.95 -14.67
CA CYS A 203 4.83 18.02 -13.41
C CYS A 203 4.04 18.86 -12.39
N PHE A 204 4.31 18.66 -11.10
CA PHE A 204 3.68 19.37 -9.99
C PHE A 204 4.71 20.13 -9.15
N GLY A 205 4.35 21.31 -8.63
CA GLY A 205 5.10 22.01 -7.58
C GLY A 205 6.60 22.16 -7.86
N VAL A 206 7.43 21.81 -6.86
CA VAL A 206 8.90 21.82 -6.99
C VAL A 206 9.45 20.87 -8.06
N PHE A 207 8.71 19.82 -8.43
CA PHE A 207 9.13 18.84 -9.45
C PHE A 207 9.06 19.39 -10.88
N CYS A 208 8.49 20.59 -11.09
CA CYS A 208 8.58 21.33 -12.34
C CYS A 208 9.88 22.11 -12.53
N LEU A 209 10.76 22.19 -11.53
CA LEU A 209 12.01 22.92 -11.63
C LEU A 209 13.01 22.15 -12.51
N THR A 210 13.60 22.81 -13.49
CA THR A 210 14.49 22.19 -14.47
C THR A 210 15.84 21.82 -13.86
N TYR A 211 15.91 20.64 -13.24
CA TYR A 211 17.18 20.02 -12.87
C TYR A 211 18.00 19.72 -14.13
N ASP A 212 19.16 20.38 -14.30
CA ASP A 212 20.13 19.91 -15.29
C ASP A 212 20.83 18.66 -14.76
N LEU A 213 20.23 17.51 -15.06
CA LEU A 213 20.72 16.16 -14.76
C LEU A 213 22.13 15.86 -15.34
N LYS A 214 22.71 16.75 -16.14
CA LYS A 214 24.09 16.65 -16.66
C LYS A 214 25.06 17.60 -15.97
N ALA A 215 24.57 18.67 -15.33
CA ALA A 215 25.40 19.67 -14.66
C ALA A 215 25.47 19.48 -13.14
N GLU A 216 24.36 19.21 -12.46
CA GLU A 216 24.31 19.26 -10.98
C GLU A 216 24.41 17.90 -10.29
N ASP A 217 24.01 16.80 -10.94
CA ASP A 217 24.06 15.46 -10.32
C ASP A 217 25.18 14.59 -10.90
N LYS A 218 26.25 14.40 -10.11
CA LYS A 218 27.33 13.42 -10.38
C LYS A 218 27.19 12.16 -9.54
N THR A 219 25.96 11.77 -9.25
CA THR A 219 25.55 10.42 -8.81
C THR A 219 25.82 9.39 -9.91
N LYS A 220 27.11 9.14 -10.19
CA LYS A 220 27.63 8.14 -11.16
C LYS A 220 27.15 6.70 -10.90
N SER A 221 26.45 6.47 -9.80
CA SER A 221 25.85 5.21 -9.37
C SER A 221 24.37 5.06 -9.74
N TRP A 222 23.67 6.13 -10.15
CA TRP A 222 22.24 6.04 -10.43
C TRP A 222 21.92 5.35 -11.76
N LYS A 223 20.87 4.52 -11.73
CA LYS A 223 20.28 3.84 -12.88
C LYS A 223 19.46 4.81 -13.74
N LYS A 224 19.07 4.38 -14.95
CA LYS A 224 18.05 5.08 -15.76
C LYS A 224 16.76 5.20 -14.95
N MET A 225 16.17 6.39 -14.89
CA MET A 225 14.89 6.64 -14.22
C MET A 225 13.77 5.71 -14.71
N ILE A 226 12.90 5.30 -13.79
CA ILE A 226 11.73 4.45 -14.04
C ILE A 226 10.45 5.27 -13.84
N ASN A 227 9.53 5.18 -14.81
CA ASN A 227 8.20 5.79 -14.72
C ASN A 227 7.21 4.87 -13.99
N VAL A 228 6.63 5.32 -12.88
CA VAL A 228 5.69 4.55 -12.05
C VAL A 228 4.34 5.26 -11.99
N ALA A 229 3.35 4.71 -12.68
CA ALA A 229 1.97 5.15 -12.59
C ALA A 229 1.24 4.51 -11.40
N VAL A 230 0.37 5.25 -10.72
CA VAL A 230 -0.44 4.75 -9.59
C VAL A 230 -1.88 5.23 -9.74
N SER A 231 -2.85 4.32 -9.82
CA SER A 231 -4.29 4.67 -9.84
C SER A 231 -4.91 4.59 -8.45
N GLY A 232 -5.85 5.48 -8.14
CA GLY A 232 -6.33 5.67 -6.76
C GLY A 232 -5.27 6.34 -5.88
N ALA A 233 -4.44 7.22 -6.46
CA ALA A 233 -3.28 7.79 -5.78
C ALA A 233 -3.61 8.65 -4.54
N ALA A 234 -4.82 9.21 -4.44
CA ALA A 234 -5.32 9.90 -3.24
C ALA A 234 -5.86 8.96 -2.13
N GLY A 235 -5.81 7.63 -2.33
CA GLY A 235 -6.34 6.64 -1.39
C GLY A 235 -5.40 6.26 -0.24
N MET A 236 -5.95 5.71 0.84
CA MET A 236 -5.21 5.36 2.07
C MET A 236 -4.04 4.38 1.88
N ILE A 237 -4.11 3.48 0.89
CA ILE A 237 -3.00 2.57 0.55
C ILE A 237 -1.87 3.35 -0.13
N SER A 238 -2.24 4.19 -1.11
CA SER A 238 -1.35 5.07 -1.85
C SER A 238 -0.61 6.03 -0.92
N ASN A 239 -1.30 6.61 0.08
CA ASN A 239 -0.70 7.50 1.08
C ASN A 239 0.33 6.81 2.02
N HIS A 240 0.55 5.50 1.88
CA HIS A 240 1.65 4.78 2.51
C HIS A 240 2.64 4.22 1.47
N LEU A 241 2.17 3.87 0.27
CA LEU A 241 2.98 3.32 -0.81
C LEU A 241 3.87 4.37 -1.49
N LEU A 242 3.36 5.58 -1.73
CA LEU A 242 4.06 6.62 -2.52
C LEU A 242 5.36 7.07 -1.84
N PHE A 243 5.35 7.27 -0.52
CA PHE A 243 6.54 7.61 0.27
C PHE A 243 7.56 6.44 0.32
N LYS A 244 7.10 5.19 0.24
CA LYS A 244 7.98 4.00 0.14
C LYS A 244 8.62 3.86 -1.25
N LEU A 245 7.90 4.21 -2.31
CA LEU A 245 8.46 4.33 -3.66
C LEU A 245 9.51 5.45 -3.70
N ALA A 246 9.16 6.65 -3.22
CA ALA A 246 10.01 7.84 -3.24
C ALA A 246 11.29 7.70 -2.41
N SER A 247 11.26 6.97 -1.29
CA SER A 247 12.44 6.72 -0.45
C SER A 247 13.44 5.71 -1.03
N GLY A 248 13.10 5.03 -2.12
CA GLY A 248 13.91 3.95 -2.69
C GLY A 248 13.77 2.60 -1.99
N GLU A 249 12.82 2.44 -1.04
CA GLU A 249 12.57 1.16 -0.34
C GLU A 249 12.19 0.03 -1.32
N VAL A 250 11.53 0.38 -2.43
CA VAL A 250 11.03 -0.58 -3.43
C VAL A 250 12.10 -1.00 -4.43
N PHE A 251 12.70 -0.05 -5.16
CA PHE A 251 13.60 -0.34 -6.29
C PHE A 251 15.10 -0.20 -5.96
N GLY A 252 15.44 0.25 -4.75
CA GLY A 252 16.81 0.43 -4.29
C GLY A 252 17.28 1.89 -4.21
N PRO A 253 18.33 2.18 -3.43
CA PRO A 253 18.82 3.54 -3.16
C PRO A 253 19.56 4.19 -4.34
N ASP A 254 19.70 3.48 -5.47
CA ASP A 254 20.35 3.89 -6.70
C ASP A 254 19.39 4.01 -7.89
N GLN A 255 18.08 3.88 -7.65
CA GLN A 255 17.04 3.90 -8.69
C GLN A 255 16.16 5.17 -8.56
N PRO A 256 16.42 6.23 -9.34
CA PRO A 256 15.51 7.37 -9.41
C PRO A 256 14.18 6.98 -10.08
N ILE A 257 13.08 7.64 -9.70
CA ILE A 257 11.73 7.40 -10.22
C ILE A 257 10.99 8.70 -10.56
N ALA A 258 10.01 8.56 -11.47
CA ALA A 258 8.94 9.52 -11.71
C ALA A 258 7.61 8.91 -11.24
N LEU A 259 6.82 9.63 -10.46
CA LEU A 259 5.49 9.23 -10.02
C LEU A 259 4.41 9.90 -10.87
N LYS A 260 3.60 9.10 -11.58
CA LYS A 260 2.44 9.58 -12.35
C LYS A 260 1.14 9.18 -11.63
N LEU A 261 0.46 10.14 -11.02
CA LEU A 261 -0.60 9.90 -10.04
C LEU A 261 -2.00 10.08 -10.64
N LEU A 262 -2.76 8.99 -10.79
CA LEU A 262 -4.12 8.98 -11.33
C LEU A 262 -5.14 8.98 -10.18
N GLY A 263 -5.92 10.06 -10.09
CA GLY A 263 -7.07 10.18 -9.21
C GLY A 263 -8.39 10.14 -9.97
N SER A 264 -9.39 10.82 -9.40
CA SER A 264 -10.70 11.08 -10.01
C SER A 264 -11.12 12.52 -9.75
N GLU A 265 -12.11 13.05 -10.49
CA GLU A 265 -12.60 14.42 -10.30
C GLU A 265 -13.00 14.70 -8.83
N ARG A 266 -13.75 13.79 -8.19
CA ARG A 266 -14.14 13.88 -6.76
C ARG A 266 -12.94 13.92 -5.80
N SER A 267 -11.78 13.40 -6.20
CA SER A 267 -10.59 13.27 -5.33
C SER A 267 -9.43 14.20 -5.71
N PHE A 268 -9.59 15.10 -6.68
CA PHE A 268 -8.47 15.89 -7.21
C PHE A 268 -7.80 16.79 -6.14
N GLY A 269 -8.57 17.47 -5.28
CA GLY A 269 -7.99 18.26 -4.18
C GLY A 269 -7.22 17.43 -3.14
N ALA A 270 -7.57 16.15 -2.95
CA ALA A 270 -6.80 15.23 -2.12
C ALA A 270 -5.54 14.71 -2.84
N LEU A 271 -5.61 14.60 -4.18
CA LEU A 271 -4.46 14.27 -5.04
C LEU A 271 -3.41 15.39 -5.05
N GLU A 272 -3.86 16.65 -5.08
CA GLU A 272 -3.00 17.84 -4.89
C GLU A 272 -2.34 17.82 -3.51
N GLY A 273 -3.10 17.54 -2.43
CA GLY A 273 -2.56 17.41 -1.07
C GLY A 273 -1.48 16.33 -0.94
N VAL A 274 -1.69 15.15 -1.52
CA VAL A 274 -0.68 14.08 -1.57
C VAL A 274 0.57 14.49 -2.36
N ALA A 275 0.41 15.25 -3.45
CA ALA A 275 1.54 15.76 -4.21
C ALA A 275 2.34 16.82 -3.44
N MET A 276 1.68 17.65 -2.61
CA MET A 276 2.34 18.58 -1.68
C MET A 276 3.12 17.84 -0.58
N GLU A 277 2.55 16.80 0.05
CA GLU A 277 3.28 16.01 1.06
C GLU A 277 4.52 15.29 0.48
N LEU A 278 4.48 14.89 -0.79
CA LEU A 278 5.66 14.37 -1.51
C LEU A 278 6.72 15.44 -1.78
N GLU A 279 6.29 16.69 -2.00
CA GLU A 279 7.13 17.88 -2.21
C GLU A 279 7.87 18.28 -0.91
N ASP A 280 7.15 18.35 0.22
CA ASP A 280 7.71 18.60 1.55
C ASP A 280 8.61 17.45 2.06
N SER A 281 8.49 16.24 1.49
CA SER A 281 9.29 15.07 1.89
C SER A 281 10.75 15.07 1.38
N LEU A 282 11.09 15.93 0.41
CA LEU A 282 12.47 16.14 -0.09
C LEU A 282 13.23 14.86 -0.54
N TYR A 283 12.52 13.85 -1.05
CA TYR A 283 13.15 12.57 -1.46
C TYR A 283 14.02 12.73 -2.72
N PRO A 284 15.36 12.50 -2.67
CA PRO A 284 16.26 12.79 -3.78
C PRO A 284 16.12 11.85 -4.99
N LEU A 285 15.51 10.68 -4.79
CA LEU A 285 15.21 9.70 -5.84
C LEU A 285 13.87 9.99 -6.55
N LEU A 286 12.97 10.75 -5.92
CA LEU A 286 11.74 11.21 -6.56
C LEU A 286 12.05 12.44 -7.40
N ARG A 287 12.16 12.25 -8.73
CA ARG A 287 12.62 13.32 -9.63
C ARG A 287 11.50 14.11 -10.26
N GLU A 288 10.39 13.44 -10.53
CA GLU A 288 9.21 13.99 -11.18
C GLU A 288 7.96 13.48 -10.46
N VAL A 289 6.98 14.35 -10.23
CA VAL A 289 5.62 14.00 -9.81
C VAL A 289 4.66 14.69 -10.77
N SER A 290 3.71 13.94 -11.33
CA SER A 290 2.59 14.49 -12.09
C SER A 290 1.26 13.97 -11.52
N ILE A 291 0.20 14.77 -11.64
CA ILE A 291 -1.14 14.43 -11.16
C ILE A 291 -2.17 14.59 -12.28
N GLY A 292 -3.18 13.72 -12.32
CA GLY A 292 -4.22 13.79 -13.34
C GLY A 292 -5.43 12.88 -13.08
N ILE A 293 -6.41 12.99 -13.97
CA ILE A 293 -7.65 12.20 -13.98
C ILE A 293 -7.85 11.42 -15.30
N ASP A 294 -7.07 11.73 -16.34
CA ASP A 294 -7.10 11.03 -17.63
C ASP A 294 -6.04 9.92 -17.64
N PRO A 295 -6.41 8.63 -17.76
CA PRO A 295 -5.45 7.55 -17.80
C PRO A 295 -4.56 7.57 -19.06
N TYR A 296 -4.99 8.18 -20.18
CA TYR A 296 -4.16 8.31 -21.38
C TYR A 296 -3.05 9.36 -21.23
N GLU A 297 -3.19 10.32 -20.31
CA GLU A 297 -2.12 11.26 -19.96
C GLU A 297 -1.23 10.67 -18.84
N VAL A 298 -1.84 10.14 -17.79
CA VAL A 298 -1.11 9.69 -16.60
C VAL A 298 -0.34 8.37 -16.85
N PHE A 299 -0.81 7.48 -17.72
CA PHE A 299 -0.08 6.23 -18.04
C PHE A 299 0.96 6.38 -19.15
N GLU A 300 1.15 7.58 -19.69
CA GLU A 300 2.06 7.83 -20.81
C GLU A 300 3.51 7.49 -20.43
N ASN A 301 4.17 6.66 -21.23
CA ASN A 301 5.51 6.10 -20.98
C ASN A 301 5.68 5.35 -19.63
N ALA A 302 4.62 4.91 -18.96
CA ALA A 302 4.73 4.17 -17.70
C ALA A 302 5.47 2.83 -17.87
N GLU A 303 6.39 2.52 -16.96
CA GLU A 303 7.14 1.26 -16.89
C GLU A 303 6.62 0.34 -15.77
N TRP A 304 6.03 0.93 -14.73
CA TRP A 304 5.15 0.23 -13.77
C TRP A 304 3.79 0.93 -13.70
N ALA A 305 2.72 0.16 -13.49
CA ALA A 305 1.36 0.64 -13.30
C ALA A 305 0.70 -0.07 -12.12
N LEU A 306 0.56 0.65 -10.99
CA LEU A 306 0.04 0.13 -9.73
C LEU A 306 -1.43 0.52 -9.60
N LEU A 307 -2.32 -0.41 -9.95
CA LEU A 307 -3.74 -0.12 -10.16
C LEU A 307 -4.56 -0.44 -8.89
N ILE A 308 -4.59 0.54 -7.99
CA ILE A 308 -5.24 0.43 -6.66
C ILE A 308 -6.67 0.99 -6.71
N GLY A 309 -6.94 1.96 -7.59
CA GLY A 309 -8.23 2.63 -7.70
C GLY A 309 -9.34 1.74 -8.29
N ALA A 310 -10.29 1.36 -7.44
CA ALA A 310 -11.58 0.74 -7.78
C ALA A 310 -12.70 1.40 -6.95
N LYS A 311 -13.98 1.21 -7.30
CA LYS A 311 -15.09 1.56 -6.41
C LYS A 311 -15.26 0.49 -5.31
N PRO A 312 -15.52 0.88 -4.06
CA PRO A 312 -15.76 -0.09 -2.99
C PRO A 312 -17.13 -0.75 -3.10
N ARG A 313 -17.30 -1.91 -2.45
CA ARG A 313 -18.61 -2.59 -2.38
C ARG A 313 -19.58 -1.77 -1.51
N GLY A 314 -20.63 -1.25 -2.13
CA GLY A 314 -21.68 -0.50 -1.41
C GLY A 314 -22.60 -1.40 -0.57
N PRO A 315 -23.36 -0.84 0.39
CA PRO A 315 -24.41 -1.57 1.10
C PRO A 315 -25.41 -2.19 0.12
N GLY A 316 -25.71 -3.48 0.27
CA GLY A 316 -26.62 -4.21 -0.64
C GLY A 316 -26.10 -4.39 -2.07
N MET A 317 -24.82 -4.12 -2.34
CA MET A 317 -24.26 -4.28 -3.69
C MET A 317 -23.97 -5.76 -4.02
N GLU A 318 -24.61 -6.23 -5.08
CA GLU A 318 -24.39 -7.57 -5.65
C GLU A 318 -22.99 -7.76 -6.21
N ARG A 319 -22.47 -9.00 -6.13
CA ARG A 319 -21.13 -9.33 -6.65
C ARG A 319 -21.01 -9.03 -8.15
N ALA A 320 -22.06 -9.32 -8.92
CA ALA A 320 -22.12 -9.02 -10.35
C ALA A 320 -22.07 -7.52 -10.65
N ALA A 321 -22.71 -6.67 -9.84
CA ALA A 321 -22.67 -5.22 -10.01
C ALA A 321 -21.27 -4.65 -9.69
N LEU A 322 -20.62 -5.14 -8.64
CA LEU A 322 -19.23 -4.78 -8.31
C LEU A 322 -18.26 -5.15 -9.45
N LEU A 323 -18.43 -6.35 -10.02
CA LEU A 323 -17.62 -6.86 -11.14
C LEU A 323 -17.79 -6.02 -12.42
N ASP A 324 -19.01 -5.63 -12.78
CA ASP A 324 -19.25 -4.79 -13.95
C ASP A 324 -18.71 -3.35 -13.75
N ILE A 325 -19.05 -2.73 -12.61
CA ILE A 325 -18.64 -1.35 -12.28
C ILE A 325 -17.12 -1.19 -12.25
N ASN A 326 -16.41 -2.10 -11.59
CA ASN A 326 -14.95 -2.05 -11.53
C ASN A 326 -14.32 -2.58 -12.82
N GLY A 327 -14.91 -3.60 -13.44
CA GLY A 327 -14.49 -4.09 -14.75
C GLY A 327 -14.45 -2.98 -15.80
N GLN A 328 -15.46 -2.11 -15.87
CA GLN A 328 -15.48 -0.96 -16.79
C GLN A 328 -14.32 0.04 -16.53
N ILE A 329 -13.91 0.24 -15.28
CA ILE A 329 -12.73 1.05 -14.94
C ILE A 329 -11.45 0.39 -15.47
N PHE A 330 -11.34 -0.94 -15.34
CA PHE A 330 -10.17 -1.70 -15.80
C PHE A 330 -10.15 -1.93 -17.32
N VAL A 331 -11.31 -1.91 -18.01
CA VAL A 331 -11.41 -1.80 -19.47
C VAL A 331 -10.68 -0.54 -19.94
N GLU A 332 -11.01 0.62 -19.37
CA GLU A 332 -10.46 1.89 -19.86
C GLU A 332 -9.00 2.10 -19.44
N GLN A 333 -8.63 1.70 -18.21
CA GLN A 333 -7.22 1.66 -17.79
C GLN A 333 -6.40 0.70 -18.67
N GLY A 334 -6.96 -0.43 -19.10
CA GLY A 334 -6.34 -1.36 -20.05
C GLY A 334 -6.09 -0.73 -21.42
N LYS A 335 -7.10 -0.09 -22.02
CA LYS A 335 -6.95 0.65 -23.29
C LYS A 335 -5.92 1.76 -23.22
N ALA A 336 -5.89 2.52 -22.12
CA ALA A 336 -4.94 3.60 -21.91
C ALA A 336 -3.50 3.06 -21.81
N LEU A 337 -3.24 2.05 -20.97
CA LEU A 337 -1.93 1.37 -20.92
C LEU A 337 -1.52 0.86 -22.31
N ASN A 338 -2.44 0.22 -23.01
CA ASN A 338 -2.22 -0.31 -24.36
C ASN A 338 -1.91 0.77 -25.41
N ALA A 339 -2.46 1.97 -25.25
CA ALA A 339 -2.18 3.10 -26.12
C ALA A 339 -0.81 3.72 -25.80
N VAL A 340 -0.58 4.17 -24.56
CA VAL A 340 0.47 5.13 -24.22
C VAL A 340 1.61 4.64 -23.33
N ALA A 341 1.46 3.49 -22.65
CA ALA A 341 2.49 3.00 -21.73
C ALA A 341 3.66 2.29 -22.44
N SER A 342 4.70 1.93 -21.67
CA SER A 342 5.79 1.10 -22.17
C SER A 342 5.26 -0.24 -22.67
N ARG A 343 5.81 -0.74 -23.79
CA ARG A 343 5.45 -2.06 -24.35
C ARG A 343 5.84 -3.23 -23.45
N ASN A 344 6.63 -2.98 -22.40
CA ASN A 344 6.93 -3.94 -21.33
C ASN A 344 6.54 -3.40 -19.94
N VAL A 345 5.52 -2.52 -19.86
CA VAL A 345 4.97 -2.04 -18.57
C VAL A 345 4.56 -3.23 -17.69
N LYS A 346 4.86 -3.15 -16.40
CA LYS A 346 4.47 -4.15 -15.39
C LYS A 346 3.25 -3.64 -14.63
N VAL A 347 2.15 -4.39 -14.69
CA VAL A 347 0.83 -3.96 -14.20
C VAL A 347 0.49 -4.76 -12.96
N MET A 348 0.26 -4.08 -11.83
CA MET A 348 -0.07 -4.71 -10.55
C MET A 348 -1.42 -4.21 -10.05
N VAL A 349 -2.43 -5.06 -10.16
CA VAL A 349 -3.82 -4.78 -9.79
C VAL A 349 -4.05 -5.12 -8.32
N VAL A 350 -4.61 -4.14 -7.61
CA VAL A 350 -5.00 -4.24 -6.19
C VAL A 350 -6.47 -3.86 -6.02
N GLY A 351 -7.03 -3.01 -6.90
CA GLY A 351 -8.45 -2.69 -6.91
C GLY A 351 -9.32 -3.94 -7.15
N ASN A 352 -10.30 -4.19 -6.28
CA ASN A 352 -11.03 -5.46 -6.23
C ASN A 352 -12.22 -5.55 -7.21
N PRO A 353 -12.61 -6.76 -7.67
CA PRO A 353 -11.95 -8.06 -7.47
C PRO A 353 -10.69 -8.20 -8.34
N CYS A 354 -9.51 -8.29 -7.73
CA CYS A 354 -8.26 -7.96 -8.44
C CYS A 354 -7.88 -8.94 -9.56
N ASN A 355 -8.22 -10.24 -9.43
CA ASN A 355 -7.95 -11.24 -10.47
C ASN A 355 -8.75 -10.94 -11.74
N THR A 356 -10.06 -10.76 -11.62
CA THR A 356 -10.95 -10.50 -12.76
C THR A 356 -10.73 -9.10 -13.35
N ASN A 357 -10.43 -8.10 -12.52
CA ASN A 357 -9.98 -6.78 -12.99
C ASN A 357 -8.67 -6.86 -13.79
N ALA A 358 -7.69 -7.67 -13.35
CA ALA A 358 -6.46 -7.91 -14.12
C ALA A 358 -6.73 -8.62 -15.46
N LEU A 359 -7.62 -9.62 -15.48
CA LEU A 359 -8.04 -10.30 -16.70
C LEU A 359 -8.67 -9.32 -17.71
N ILE A 360 -9.59 -8.46 -17.27
CA ILE A 360 -10.24 -7.45 -18.11
C ILE A 360 -9.23 -6.43 -18.64
N CYS A 361 -8.36 -5.92 -17.77
CA CYS A 361 -7.33 -4.94 -18.11
C CYS A 361 -6.38 -5.49 -19.20
N MET A 362 -5.93 -6.73 -19.02
CA MET A 362 -5.09 -7.47 -19.96
C MET A 362 -5.80 -7.75 -21.30
N LYS A 363 -7.07 -8.18 -21.28
CA LYS A 363 -7.88 -8.43 -22.50
C LYS A 363 -8.05 -7.16 -23.33
N ASN A 364 -8.13 -6.00 -22.68
CA ASN A 364 -8.19 -4.68 -23.34
C ASN A 364 -6.80 -4.13 -23.69
N ALA A 365 -5.72 -4.88 -23.44
CA ALA A 365 -4.33 -4.47 -23.66
C ALA A 365 -3.49 -5.45 -24.51
N PRO A 366 -3.92 -5.82 -25.73
CA PRO A 366 -3.27 -6.83 -26.56
C PRO A 366 -1.84 -6.50 -27.03
N ASN A 367 -1.39 -5.24 -26.92
CA ASN A 367 -0.03 -4.81 -27.26
C ASN A 367 0.93 -4.84 -26.04
N ILE A 368 0.50 -5.34 -24.89
CA ILE A 368 1.31 -5.57 -23.69
C ILE A 368 1.31 -7.09 -23.41
N PRO A 369 2.46 -7.71 -23.07
CA PRO A 369 2.50 -9.14 -22.80
C PRO A 369 1.55 -9.55 -21.66
N ALA A 370 0.71 -10.57 -21.88
CA ALA A 370 -0.23 -11.07 -20.88
C ALA A 370 0.41 -11.41 -19.52
N LYS A 371 1.65 -11.93 -19.54
CA LYS A 371 2.46 -12.21 -18.34
C LYS A 371 2.83 -10.98 -17.50
N ASN A 372 2.64 -9.76 -18.00
CA ASN A 372 2.97 -8.54 -17.26
C ASN A 372 1.83 -8.09 -16.31
N PHE A 373 0.69 -8.77 -16.33
CA PHE A 373 -0.47 -8.44 -15.50
C PHE A 373 -0.52 -9.33 -14.26
N HIS A 374 -0.42 -8.69 -13.10
CA HIS A 374 -0.41 -9.30 -11.78
C HIS A 374 -1.63 -8.85 -10.96
N ALA A 375 -2.24 -9.75 -10.22
CA ALA A 375 -3.21 -9.48 -9.16
C ALA A 375 -2.58 -9.78 -7.78
N LEU A 376 -2.83 -8.92 -6.79
CA LEU A 376 -2.07 -8.89 -5.54
C LEU A 376 -2.60 -9.85 -4.44
N THR A 377 -2.12 -11.09 -4.44
CA THR A 377 -2.34 -12.05 -3.33
C THR A 377 -1.24 -12.02 -2.26
N ARG A 378 -0.22 -11.16 -2.40
CA ARG A 378 0.92 -11.08 -1.47
C ARG A 378 0.55 -10.64 -0.06
N LEU A 379 -0.55 -9.89 0.11
CA LEU A 379 -1.05 -9.55 1.45
C LEU A 379 -1.46 -10.81 2.22
N ASP A 380 -2.09 -11.76 1.55
CA ASP A 380 -2.58 -13.00 2.14
C ASP A 380 -1.44 -14.00 2.38
N GLU A 381 -0.41 -14.02 1.51
CA GLU A 381 0.83 -14.75 1.78
C GLU A 381 1.52 -14.23 3.05
N ASN A 382 1.65 -12.92 3.19
CA ASN A 382 2.24 -12.30 4.38
C ASN A 382 1.38 -12.56 5.64
N ARG A 383 0.04 -12.54 5.53
CA ARG A 383 -0.91 -12.94 6.59
C ARG A 383 -0.72 -14.42 6.96
N ALA A 384 -0.57 -15.32 5.98
CA ALA A 384 -0.39 -16.75 6.15
C ALA A 384 0.96 -17.13 6.77
N LYS A 385 2.07 -16.55 6.29
CA LYS A 385 3.42 -16.67 6.90
C LYS A 385 3.37 -16.29 8.39
N CYS A 386 2.63 -15.24 8.75
CA CYS A 386 2.42 -14.82 10.13
C CYS A 386 1.61 -15.83 10.97
N GLN A 387 0.53 -16.42 10.44
CA GLN A 387 -0.25 -17.44 11.19
C GLN A 387 0.50 -18.76 11.37
N LEU A 388 1.24 -19.23 10.36
CA LEU A 388 2.10 -20.41 10.46
C LEU A 388 3.20 -20.21 11.52
N ALA A 389 3.85 -19.04 11.52
CA ALA A 389 4.84 -18.69 12.52
C ALA A 389 4.26 -18.72 13.95
N LEU A 390 3.08 -18.11 14.13
CA LEU A 390 2.37 -18.05 15.40
C LEU A 390 2.00 -19.45 15.94
N LYS A 391 1.42 -20.33 15.10
CA LYS A 391 1.05 -21.70 15.49
C LYS A 391 2.26 -22.57 15.82
N ALA A 392 3.38 -22.40 15.10
CA ALA A 392 4.62 -23.13 15.34
C ALA A 392 5.50 -22.56 16.47
N GLY A 393 5.16 -21.37 17.02
CA GLY A 393 5.96 -20.72 18.06
C GLY A 393 7.32 -20.17 17.56
N VAL A 394 7.41 -19.83 16.27
CA VAL A 394 8.62 -19.27 15.64
C VAL A 394 8.39 -17.83 15.18
N PHE A 395 9.46 -17.14 14.76
CA PHE A 395 9.34 -15.84 14.10
C PHE A 395 9.06 -16.02 12.60
N TYR A 396 8.40 -15.05 11.96
CA TYR A 396 7.95 -15.18 10.56
C TYR A 396 9.09 -15.27 9.54
N ASP A 397 10.30 -14.82 9.91
CA ASP A 397 11.52 -14.98 9.09
C ASP A 397 12.01 -16.44 9.00
N LYS A 398 11.35 -17.38 9.68
CA LYS A 398 11.61 -18.83 9.61
C LYS A 398 10.62 -19.57 8.71
N VAL A 399 9.66 -18.88 8.10
CA VAL A 399 8.59 -19.46 7.26
C VAL A 399 8.81 -19.10 5.78
N SER A 400 8.99 -20.12 4.93
CA SER A 400 9.20 -19.99 3.49
C SER A 400 8.21 -20.87 2.70
N ASN A 401 8.23 -20.77 1.37
CA ASN A 401 7.46 -21.62 0.45
C ASN A 401 5.93 -21.57 0.64
N VAL A 402 5.42 -20.49 1.25
CA VAL A 402 3.97 -20.29 1.40
C VAL A 402 3.41 -19.80 0.07
N THR A 403 2.37 -20.48 -0.41
CA THR A 403 1.64 -20.11 -1.63
C THR A 403 0.22 -19.72 -1.26
N ILE A 404 -0.31 -18.67 -1.88
CA ILE A 404 -1.75 -18.47 -1.99
C ILE A 404 -2.16 -18.92 -3.38
N TRP A 405 -3.07 -19.88 -3.48
CA TRP A 405 -3.66 -20.29 -4.77
C TRP A 405 -5.02 -19.62 -4.99
N GLY A 406 -5.35 -19.37 -6.26
CA GLY A 406 -6.71 -18.99 -6.69
C GLY A 406 -7.00 -17.50 -6.75
N ASN A 407 -8.24 -17.15 -6.40
CA ASN A 407 -8.77 -15.78 -6.39
C ASN A 407 -8.33 -15.01 -5.13
N HIS A 408 -8.40 -13.68 -5.15
CA HIS A 408 -8.35 -12.85 -3.94
C HIS A 408 -9.76 -12.76 -3.35
N SER A 409 -10.21 -13.88 -2.76
CA SER A 409 -11.58 -14.08 -2.26
C SER A 409 -11.58 -15.11 -1.11
N THR A 410 -12.74 -15.40 -0.51
CA THR A 410 -12.88 -16.50 0.47
C THR A 410 -12.76 -17.90 -0.15
N THR A 411 -12.54 -18.04 -1.46
CA THR A 411 -12.15 -19.31 -2.09
C THR A 411 -10.64 -19.53 -2.13
N GLN A 412 -9.82 -18.53 -1.79
CA GLN A 412 -8.36 -18.62 -1.81
C GLN A 412 -7.83 -19.77 -0.96
N VAL A 413 -6.71 -20.37 -1.37
CA VAL A 413 -6.11 -21.51 -0.69
C VAL A 413 -4.71 -21.17 -0.16
N PRO A 414 -4.56 -20.91 1.14
CA PRO A 414 -3.27 -20.85 1.81
C PRO A 414 -2.63 -22.25 1.88
N ASP A 415 -1.63 -22.48 1.04
CA ASP A 415 -0.93 -23.75 0.91
C ASP A 415 0.00 -23.99 2.10
N PHE A 416 -0.40 -24.92 2.96
CA PHE A 416 0.45 -25.44 4.04
C PHE A 416 1.20 -26.72 3.67
N LEU A 417 0.90 -27.35 2.53
CA LEU A 417 1.50 -28.62 2.12
C LEU A 417 2.93 -28.41 1.62
N ASN A 418 3.12 -27.36 0.81
CA ASN A 418 4.41 -26.99 0.24
C ASN A 418 5.20 -25.98 1.10
N ALA A 419 4.52 -25.31 2.04
CA ALA A 419 5.13 -24.38 2.99
C ALA A 419 6.15 -25.06 3.91
N LYS A 420 7.18 -24.32 4.33
CA LYS A 420 8.28 -24.82 5.18
C LYS A 420 8.52 -23.91 6.37
N ILE A 421 8.93 -24.51 7.48
CA ILE A 421 9.40 -23.84 8.70
C ILE A 421 10.81 -24.36 9.00
N HIS A 422 11.79 -23.46 9.09
CA HIS A 422 13.22 -23.82 9.18
C HIS A 422 13.69 -24.78 8.05
N GLY A 423 13.06 -24.70 6.87
CA GLY A 423 13.33 -25.60 5.73
C GLY A 423 12.69 -26.99 5.82
N ILE A 424 11.99 -27.32 6.90
CA ILE A 424 11.24 -28.57 7.09
C ILE A 424 9.78 -28.33 6.66
N PRO A 425 9.10 -29.25 5.96
CA PRO A 425 7.69 -29.12 5.60
C PRO A 425 6.79 -28.82 6.80
N VAL A 426 5.85 -27.89 6.64
CA VAL A 426 4.90 -27.48 7.70
C VAL A 426 4.18 -28.66 8.36
N PRO A 427 3.69 -29.70 7.65
CA PRO A 427 3.00 -30.84 8.28
C PRO A 427 3.85 -31.68 9.26
N GLU A 428 5.19 -31.63 9.17
CA GLU A 428 6.07 -32.32 10.11
C GLU A 428 6.28 -31.53 11.42
N VAL A 429 6.19 -30.20 11.31
CA VAL A 429 6.37 -29.22 12.39
C VAL A 429 5.03 -28.96 13.11
N ILE A 430 4.02 -28.52 12.37
CA ILE A 430 2.63 -28.35 12.83
C ILE A 430 1.89 -29.66 12.53
N ARG A 431 2.03 -30.63 13.43
CA ARG A 431 1.41 -31.97 13.31
C ARG A 431 -0.12 -31.98 13.48
N ASP A 432 -0.68 -30.83 13.80
CA ASP A 432 -2.11 -30.57 13.91
C ASP A 432 -2.72 -30.35 12.52
N ARG A 433 -2.84 -31.45 11.75
CA ARG A 433 -3.39 -31.43 10.38
C ARG A 433 -4.82 -30.88 10.35
N LYS A 434 -5.63 -31.10 11.40
CA LYS A 434 -6.96 -30.52 11.52
C LYS A 434 -6.91 -29.00 11.53
N TRP A 435 -6.04 -28.40 12.37
CA TRP A 435 -5.86 -26.94 12.37
C TRP A 435 -5.40 -26.42 11.00
N LEU A 436 -4.52 -27.15 10.30
CA LEU A 436 -4.07 -26.76 8.95
C LEU A 436 -5.22 -26.78 7.92
N GLU A 437 -6.14 -27.75 8.01
CA GLU A 437 -7.23 -27.93 7.03
C GLU A 437 -8.48 -27.09 7.32
N ASP A 438 -8.89 -27.00 8.59
CA ASP A 438 -10.14 -26.36 9.03
C ASP A 438 -9.94 -24.89 9.45
N GLU A 439 -8.91 -24.60 10.27
CA GLU A 439 -8.77 -23.31 10.96
C GLU A 439 -7.82 -22.33 10.25
N PHE A 440 -6.65 -22.79 9.80
CA PHE A 440 -5.60 -21.94 9.23
C PHE A 440 -6.10 -21.09 8.06
N THR A 441 -6.80 -21.71 7.11
CA THR A 441 -7.43 -21.02 5.97
C THR A 441 -8.42 -19.95 6.45
N GLN A 442 -9.29 -20.28 7.42
CA GLN A 442 -10.28 -19.35 7.95
C GLN A 442 -9.63 -18.16 8.69
N VAL A 443 -8.55 -18.38 9.45
CA VAL A 443 -7.85 -17.33 10.18
C VAL A 443 -7.08 -16.39 9.24
N VAL A 444 -6.61 -16.87 8.08
CA VAL A 444 -6.04 -16.01 7.02
C VAL A 444 -7.15 -15.19 6.35
N GLN A 445 -8.21 -15.83 5.86
CA GLN A 445 -9.30 -15.17 5.13
C GLN A 445 -10.03 -14.11 5.99
N THR A 446 -10.30 -14.41 7.27
CA THR A 446 -10.98 -13.47 8.19
C THR A 446 -10.05 -12.39 8.75
N ARG A 447 -8.76 -12.36 8.39
CA ARG A 447 -7.75 -11.50 9.02
C ARG A 447 -8.03 -10.00 8.83
N GLY A 448 -8.55 -9.58 7.68
CA GLY A 448 -8.94 -8.19 7.45
C GLY A 448 -10.08 -7.76 8.39
N GLY A 449 -11.12 -8.58 8.53
CA GLY A 449 -12.26 -8.32 9.40
C GLY A 449 -11.85 -8.29 10.88
N ALA A 450 -10.91 -9.14 11.28
CA ALA A 450 -10.31 -9.09 12.62
C ALA A 450 -9.50 -7.80 12.87
N LEU A 451 -8.89 -7.22 11.83
CA LEU A 451 -8.20 -5.92 11.92
C LEU A 451 -9.19 -4.74 11.96
N ILE A 452 -10.23 -4.71 11.11
CA ILE A 452 -11.26 -3.65 11.18
C ILE A 452 -11.94 -3.63 12.56
N LYS A 453 -12.29 -4.79 13.13
CA LYS A 453 -12.83 -4.93 14.49
C LYS A 453 -11.90 -4.43 15.62
N LYS A 454 -10.66 -4.04 15.32
CA LYS A 454 -9.69 -3.45 16.27
C LYS A 454 -9.18 -2.06 15.88
N TRP A 455 -9.33 -1.65 14.63
CA TRP A 455 -8.74 -0.43 14.08
C TRP A 455 -9.75 0.56 13.49
N GLY A 456 -11.01 0.13 13.29
CA GLY A 456 -12.09 0.96 12.74
C GLY A 456 -11.99 1.27 11.24
N ARG A 457 -10.90 0.85 10.57
CA ARG A 457 -10.63 1.12 9.15
C ARG A 457 -9.79 0.02 8.52
N SER A 458 -9.73 0.02 7.18
CA SER A 458 -9.02 -0.98 6.36
C SER A 458 -7.52 -1.09 6.67
N SER A 459 -6.92 -2.23 6.31
CA SER A 459 -5.53 -2.59 6.66
C SER A 459 -4.47 -1.92 5.77
N ALA A 460 -4.66 -0.65 5.40
CA ALA A 460 -3.96 0.04 4.32
C ALA A 460 -2.43 0.00 4.43
N ALA A 461 -1.85 0.17 5.63
CA ALA A 461 -0.41 0.14 5.84
C ALA A 461 0.22 -1.23 5.53
N SER A 462 -0.43 -2.33 5.94
CA SER A 462 0.01 -3.69 5.59
C SER A 462 -0.21 -4.01 4.11
N THR A 463 -1.28 -3.48 3.50
CA THR A 463 -1.50 -3.63 2.06
C THR A 463 -0.40 -2.91 1.27
N ALA A 464 -0.04 -1.68 1.63
CA ALA A 464 1.08 -0.95 1.03
C ALA A 464 2.41 -1.71 1.15
N VAL A 465 2.72 -2.30 2.32
CA VAL A 465 3.89 -3.18 2.49
C VAL A 465 3.82 -4.40 1.55
N SER A 466 2.68 -5.07 1.42
CA SER A 466 2.56 -6.20 0.49
C SER A 466 2.70 -5.85 -0.99
N ILE A 467 2.37 -4.61 -1.40
CA ILE A 467 2.64 -4.10 -2.76
C ILE A 467 4.16 -3.92 -2.96
N VAL A 468 4.83 -3.29 -1.98
CA VAL A 468 6.30 -3.16 -1.99
C VAL A 468 6.98 -4.53 -2.06
N ASP A 469 6.53 -5.49 -1.25
CA ASP A 469 7.03 -6.86 -1.24
C ASP A 469 6.80 -7.58 -2.59
N ALA A 470 5.66 -7.38 -3.23
CA ALA A 470 5.33 -7.97 -4.53
C ALA A 470 6.19 -7.39 -5.66
N ILE A 471 6.39 -6.07 -5.70
CA ILE A 471 7.28 -5.42 -6.68
C ILE A 471 8.73 -5.87 -6.42
N ARG A 472 9.18 -5.89 -5.16
CA ARG A 472 10.52 -6.36 -4.78
C ARG A 472 10.78 -7.80 -5.19
N SER A 473 9.77 -8.68 -5.14
CA SER A 473 9.85 -10.07 -5.63
C SER A 473 10.03 -10.19 -7.15
N LEU A 474 9.77 -9.14 -7.93
CA LEU A 474 10.00 -9.08 -9.38
C LEU A 474 11.28 -8.34 -9.75
N VAL A 475 11.77 -7.41 -8.91
CA VAL A 475 13.02 -6.63 -9.14
C VAL A 475 14.20 -7.08 -8.27
N THR A 476 14.05 -8.16 -7.52
CA THR A 476 15.13 -8.82 -6.76
C THR A 476 15.15 -10.31 -7.13
N PRO A 477 16.34 -10.94 -7.34
CA PRO A 477 16.42 -12.38 -7.49
C PRO A 477 15.74 -13.10 -6.33
N THR A 478 14.88 -14.07 -6.63
CA THR A 478 14.19 -14.87 -5.61
C THR A 478 15.20 -15.74 -4.85
N PRO A 479 15.12 -15.86 -3.51
CA PRO A 479 16.02 -16.71 -2.73
C PRO A 479 16.00 -18.17 -3.19
N GLU A 480 17.16 -18.84 -3.12
CA GLU A 480 17.30 -20.22 -3.60
C GLU A 480 16.32 -21.17 -2.89
N GLY A 481 15.45 -21.80 -3.67
CA GLY A 481 14.45 -22.75 -3.17
C GLY A 481 13.21 -22.13 -2.50
N ASP A 482 13.04 -20.81 -2.53
CA ASP A 482 11.83 -20.09 -2.08
C ASP A 482 11.03 -19.53 -3.29
N TRP A 483 9.85 -18.96 -3.03
CA TRP A 483 8.99 -18.35 -4.04
C TRP A 483 8.05 -17.28 -3.46
N PHE A 484 7.26 -16.65 -4.33
CA PHE A 484 6.21 -15.71 -3.96
C PHE A 484 4.89 -16.02 -4.68
N SER A 485 3.78 -15.60 -4.08
CA SER A 485 2.43 -15.72 -4.62
C SER A 485 2.11 -14.52 -5.51
N SER A 486 1.52 -14.76 -6.68
CA SER A 486 0.96 -13.70 -7.52
C SER A 486 -0.17 -14.26 -8.37
N GLY A 487 -1.29 -13.54 -8.44
CA GLY A 487 -2.36 -13.79 -9.41
C GLY A 487 -1.85 -13.44 -10.80
N VAL A 488 -1.65 -14.43 -11.68
CA VAL A 488 -1.08 -14.21 -13.02
C VAL A 488 -1.84 -15.00 -14.08
N TYR A 489 -1.62 -14.64 -15.35
CA TYR A 489 -2.23 -15.32 -16.49
C TYR A 489 -1.83 -16.81 -16.55
N THR A 490 -2.81 -17.67 -16.86
CA THR A 490 -2.73 -19.12 -16.66
C THR A 490 -2.27 -19.94 -17.86
N ASN A 491 -2.21 -19.37 -19.07
CA ASN A 491 -1.86 -20.17 -20.25
C ASN A 491 -0.43 -20.70 -20.18
N GLY A 492 -0.26 -22.00 -20.44
CA GLY A 492 1.00 -22.72 -20.27
C GLY A 492 1.38 -23.03 -18.81
N ASN A 493 0.46 -22.93 -17.84
CA ASN A 493 0.72 -23.37 -16.47
C ASN A 493 0.95 -24.90 -16.40
N PRO A 494 1.84 -25.39 -15.51
CA PRO A 494 2.15 -26.81 -15.38
C PRO A 494 1.23 -27.56 -14.40
N TYR A 495 0.19 -26.93 -13.86
CA TYR A 495 -0.58 -27.42 -12.70
C TYR A 495 -1.96 -27.98 -13.04
N GLU A 496 -2.28 -28.13 -14.33
CA GLU A 496 -3.60 -28.57 -14.83
C GLU A 496 -4.76 -27.57 -14.54
N ILE A 497 -4.44 -26.34 -14.11
CA ILE A 497 -5.41 -25.25 -13.89
C ILE A 497 -5.94 -24.75 -15.25
N ALA A 498 -7.21 -24.39 -15.30
CA ALA A 498 -7.86 -23.84 -16.49
C ALA A 498 -7.12 -22.62 -17.06
N GLU A 499 -7.00 -22.57 -18.39
CA GLU A 499 -6.37 -21.45 -19.10
C GLU A 499 -7.29 -20.22 -19.25
N ASP A 500 -6.69 -19.10 -19.64
CA ASP A 500 -7.35 -17.84 -19.98
C ASP A 500 -8.12 -17.19 -18.81
N ILE A 501 -7.64 -17.42 -17.59
CA ILE A 501 -7.99 -16.70 -16.35
C ILE A 501 -6.73 -16.14 -15.66
N VAL A 502 -6.91 -15.24 -14.70
CA VAL A 502 -5.84 -14.81 -13.78
C VAL A 502 -5.99 -15.57 -12.47
N PHE A 503 -4.99 -16.38 -12.11
CA PHE A 503 -5.03 -17.31 -10.98
C PHE A 503 -3.76 -17.17 -10.14
N SER A 504 -3.88 -17.17 -8.80
CA SER A 504 -2.71 -17.07 -7.92
C SER A 504 -1.93 -18.37 -7.90
N MET A 505 -0.62 -18.27 -8.13
CA MET A 505 0.29 -19.40 -8.30
C MET A 505 1.67 -19.08 -7.72
N PRO A 506 2.50 -20.09 -7.38
CA PRO A 506 3.86 -19.88 -6.90
C PRO A 506 4.79 -19.52 -8.06
N CYS A 507 5.42 -18.36 -7.92
CA CYS A 507 6.27 -17.70 -8.91
C CYS A 507 7.68 -17.46 -8.35
N ARG A 508 8.69 -17.48 -9.23
CA ARG A 508 10.07 -17.06 -8.92
C ARG A 508 10.63 -16.17 -10.02
N SER A 509 11.52 -15.25 -9.67
CA SER A 509 12.08 -14.23 -10.56
C SER A 509 13.60 -14.15 -10.47
N ASN A 510 14.25 -13.72 -11.56
CA ASN A 510 15.67 -13.35 -11.57
C ASN A 510 15.92 -11.89 -11.12
N GLY A 511 14.87 -11.13 -10.79
CA GLY A 511 14.96 -9.70 -10.47
C GLY A 511 14.96 -8.77 -11.69
N ASP A 512 14.49 -9.27 -12.84
CA ASP A 512 14.45 -8.61 -14.14
C ASP A 512 13.07 -8.00 -14.50
N GLY A 513 12.10 -8.08 -13.57
CA GLY A 513 10.71 -7.71 -13.79
C GLY A 513 9.85 -8.82 -14.41
N ASP A 514 10.44 -9.98 -14.72
CA ASP A 514 9.73 -11.18 -15.18
C ASP A 514 9.67 -12.25 -14.08
N TYR A 515 8.95 -13.35 -14.32
CA TYR A 515 8.89 -14.52 -13.45
C TYR A 515 8.72 -15.81 -14.28
N GLU A 516 8.95 -16.95 -13.64
CA GLU A 516 8.48 -18.26 -14.07
C GLU A 516 7.69 -18.98 -12.95
N LEU A 517 6.85 -19.93 -13.33
CA LEU A 517 6.06 -20.76 -12.42
C LEU A 517 6.90 -21.89 -11.82
N VAL A 518 6.75 -22.15 -10.51
CA VAL A 518 7.52 -23.16 -9.79
C VAL A 518 7.00 -24.58 -10.09
N LYS A 519 7.79 -25.39 -10.79
CA LYS A 519 7.37 -26.73 -11.24
C LYS A 519 7.39 -27.78 -10.12
N ASP A 520 8.22 -27.59 -9.11
CA ASP A 520 8.53 -28.58 -8.08
C ASP A 520 7.55 -28.48 -6.88
N VAL A 521 6.25 -28.62 -7.18
CA VAL A 521 5.13 -28.46 -6.23
C VAL A 521 4.41 -29.79 -6.04
N ILE A 522 4.06 -30.11 -4.79
CA ILE A 522 3.31 -31.31 -4.39
C ILE A 522 1.82 -30.97 -4.26
N PHE A 523 0.95 -31.88 -4.69
CA PHE A 523 -0.50 -31.76 -4.55
C PHE A 523 -1.07 -33.03 -3.91
N ASP A 524 -1.84 -32.88 -2.83
CA ASP A 524 -2.73 -33.89 -2.29
C ASP A 524 -4.19 -33.60 -2.68
N ASP A 525 -5.09 -34.53 -2.36
CA ASP A 525 -6.51 -34.41 -2.71
C ASP A 525 -7.14 -33.15 -2.08
N TYR A 526 -6.79 -32.81 -0.84
CA TYR A 526 -7.25 -31.57 -0.17
C TYR A 526 -6.86 -30.33 -0.97
N LEU A 527 -5.59 -30.20 -1.38
CA LEU A 527 -5.11 -29.04 -2.12
C LEU A 527 -5.80 -28.94 -3.50
N ARG A 528 -5.96 -30.07 -4.21
CA ARG A 528 -6.68 -30.11 -5.50
C ARG A 528 -8.15 -29.70 -5.36
N ASP A 529 -8.85 -30.24 -4.37
CA ASP A 529 -10.27 -29.95 -4.11
C ASP A 529 -10.54 -28.49 -3.74
N LYS A 530 -9.56 -27.83 -3.10
CA LYS A 530 -9.63 -26.41 -2.72
C LYS A 530 -9.28 -25.51 -3.90
N ILE A 531 -8.21 -25.83 -4.63
CA ILE A 531 -7.80 -25.11 -5.86
C ILE A 531 -8.94 -25.11 -6.89
N LYS A 532 -9.59 -26.26 -7.10
CA LYS A 532 -10.69 -26.39 -8.05
C LYS A 532 -11.89 -25.50 -7.70
N LYS A 533 -12.23 -25.36 -6.42
CA LYS A 533 -13.33 -24.48 -5.97
C LYS A 533 -13.03 -22.99 -6.22
N SER A 534 -11.76 -22.58 -6.18
CA SER A 534 -11.35 -21.21 -6.55
C SER A 534 -11.27 -21.00 -8.07
N GLU A 535 -10.92 -22.04 -8.82
CA GLU A 535 -10.99 -22.04 -10.29
C GLU A 535 -12.43 -21.91 -10.78
N ASP A 536 -13.36 -22.66 -10.21
CA ASP A 536 -14.78 -22.61 -10.58
C ASP A 536 -15.40 -21.22 -10.30
N GLU A 537 -14.98 -20.53 -9.23
CA GLU A 537 -15.35 -19.12 -8.99
C GLU A 537 -14.78 -18.20 -10.08
N LEU A 538 -13.48 -18.28 -10.39
CA LEU A 538 -12.85 -17.44 -11.42
C LEU A 538 -13.43 -17.68 -12.82
N LEU A 539 -13.81 -18.92 -13.14
CA LEU A 539 -14.51 -19.27 -14.38
C LEU A 539 -15.96 -18.76 -14.40
N ALA A 540 -16.59 -18.57 -13.24
CA ALA A 540 -17.91 -17.95 -13.12
C ALA A 540 -17.82 -16.41 -13.23
N GLU A 541 -16.85 -15.77 -12.56
CA GLU A 541 -16.58 -14.33 -12.69
C GLU A 541 -16.27 -13.96 -14.14
N LYS A 542 -15.40 -14.73 -14.81
CA LYS A 542 -15.07 -14.56 -16.23
C LYS A 542 -16.31 -14.54 -17.13
N LYS A 543 -17.28 -15.46 -16.92
CA LYS A 543 -18.55 -15.47 -17.68
C LYS A 543 -19.42 -14.26 -17.38
N CYS A 544 -19.41 -13.79 -16.13
CA CYS A 544 -20.15 -12.60 -15.72
C CYS A 544 -19.58 -11.30 -16.34
N VAL A 545 -18.29 -11.27 -16.69
CA VAL A 545 -17.63 -10.11 -17.34
C VAL A 545 -17.35 -10.31 -18.84
N ALA A 546 -17.99 -11.28 -19.49
CA ALA A 546 -17.72 -11.64 -20.90
C ALA A 546 -17.91 -10.48 -21.91
N HIS A 547 -18.74 -9.48 -21.56
CA HIS A 547 -18.95 -8.25 -22.34
C HIS A 547 -17.77 -7.26 -22.24
N LEU A 548 -16.95 -7.38 -21.19
CA LEU A 548 -15.78 -6.53 -20.93
C LEU A 548 -14.47 -7.16 -21.42
N THR A 549 -14.42 -8.50 -21.52
CA THR A 549 -13.28 -9.27 -22.07
C THR A 549 -13.35 -9.51 -23.57
N GLY A 550 -14.49 -9.21 -24.20
CA GLY A 550 -14.74 -9.43 -25.64
C GLY A 550 -15.18 -10.86 -26.01
N GLU A 551 -15.62 -11.65 -25.02
CA GLU A 551 -16.00 -13.06 -25.19
C GLU A 551 -17.49 -13.26 -25.49
N GLY A 552 -18.35 -12.27 -25.23
CA GLY A 552 -19.74 -12.28 -25.68
C GLY A 552 -20.71 -11.54 -24.77
N ILE A 553 -21.90 -12.13 -24.58
CA ILE A 553 -22.90 -11.65 -23.64
C ILE A 553 -22.57 -12.22 -22.25
N ALA A 554 -22.65 -11.38 -21.22
CA ALA A 554 -22.45 -11.78 -19.83
C ALA A 554 -23.45 -12.87 -19.38
N VAL A 555 -22.94 -13.84 -18.62
CA VAL A 555 -23.75 -14.83 -17.89
C VAL A 555 -23.24 -14.90 -16.46
N CYS A 556 -23.93 -14.21 -15.55
CA CYS A 556 -23.59 -14.16 -14.13
C CYS A 556 -24.35 -15.25 -13.35
N ASP A 557 -23.60 -16.22 -12.85
CA ASP A 557 -24.05 -17.25 -11.89
C ASP A 557 -22.95 -17.33 -10.84
N LEU A 558 -23.13 -16.62 -9.71
CA LEU A 558 -22.07 -16.29 -8.76
C LEU A 558 -22.53 -16.50 -7.32
N PRO A 559 -21.62 -16.91 -6.40
CA PRO A 559 -21.90 -16.84 -4.97
C PRO A 559 -21.99 -15.37 -4.52
N GLU A 560 -23.04 -15.04 -3.77
CA GLU A 560 -23.36 -13.66 -3.35
C GLU A 560 -22.29 -13.05 -2.42
N ASP A 561 -21.64 -13.86 -1.58
CA ASP A 561 -20.65 -13.39 -0.62
C ASP A 561 -19.38 -14.25 -0.51
N THR A 562 -18.38 -13.87 -1.31
CA THR A 562 -17.00 -14.38 -1.21
C THR A 562 -15.95 -13.26 -1.17
N MET A 563 -16.35 -12.00 -0.91
CA MET A 563 -15.41 -10.91 -0.69
C MET A 563 -14.66 -11.13 0.63
N LEU A 564 -13.34 -10.88 0.67
CA LEU A 564 -12.56 -11.06 1.90
C LEU A 564 -13.00 -10.06 2.98
N PRO A 565 -13.33 -10.51 4.20
CA PRO A 565 -13.73 -9.61 5.27
C PRO A 565 -12.67 -8.54 5.55
N GLY A 566 -13.09 -7.28 5.57
CA GLY A 566 -12.26 -6.13 5.94
C GLY A 566 -11.40 -5.53 4.83
N GLU A 567 -11.63 -5.93 3.59
CA GLU A 567 -11.29 -5.13 2.41
C GLU A 567 -12.43 -4.15 2.07
N VAL A 568 -12.12 -3.14 1.26
CA VAL A 568 -12.97 -2.00 0.91
C VAL A 568 -12.87 -1.76 -0.58
#